data_AF-A0AAV2ILN3-F1
#
_entry.id   AF-A0AAV2ILN3-F1
#
_cell.length_a   1.000
_cell.length_b   1.000
_cell.length_c   1.000
_cell.angle_alpha   90.00
_cell.angle_beta   90.00
_cell.angle_gamma   90.00
#
_symmetry.space_group_name_H-M   'P 1'
#
loop_
_entity.id
_entity.type
_entity.pdbx_description
1 polymer ?
#
loop_
_entity_poly.entity_id
_entity_poly.type
_entity_poly.pdbx_seq_one_letter_code
_entity_poly.pdbx_strand_id
1 'polypeptide(L)'
;PTIKCGNGNVSIAKHGVLDIHCDVHTGIKAIILKWSSQTPLCSVYVSGGRNIALRQRTEQTGTYFHLNTSDYSRSENAVDGNTNGYF
;
A
#
# COMPACT_ATOMS: atom_id res chain seq x y z
N PRO A 1 -11.62 -2.60 18.50
CA PRO A 1 -10.88 -1.32 18.43
C PRO A 1 -11.19 -0.56 17.14
N THR A 2 -11.56 0.72 17.25
CA THR A 2 -11.79 1.59 16.08
C THR A 2 -10.50 2.37 15.80
N ILE A 3 -9.84 2.07 14.68
CA ILE A 3 -8.64 2.78 14.26
C ILE A 3 -9.10 3.97 13.43
N LYS A 4 -8.78 5.18 13.86
CA LYS A 4 -8.98 6.37 13.03
C LYS A 4 -7.93 6.33 11.93
N CYS A 5 -8.37 6.44 10.68
CA CYS A 5 -7.47 6.74 9.58
C CYS A 5 -7.02 8.20 9.72
N GLY A 6 -6.01 8.43 10.58
CA GLY A 6 -5.30 9.68 10.71
C GLY A 6 -3.87 9.42 10.27
N ASN A 7 -3.37 10.24 9.33
CA ASN A 7 -2.13 10.08 8.55
C ASN A 7 -2.32 9.42 7.17
N GLY A 8 -3.54 9.40 6.65
CA GLY A 8 -3.71 9.09 5.24
C GLY A 8 -3.33 10.26 4.36
N ASN A 9 -2.58 10.01 3.28
CA ASN A 9 -2.41 10.99 2.22
C ASN A 9 -3.79 11.27 1.62
N VAL A 10 -4.40 12.36 2.04
CA VAL A 10 -5.68 12.83 1.51
C VAL A 10 -5.35 13.62 0.27
N SER A 11 -5.68 13.07 -0.90
CA SER A 11 -5.54 13.80 -2.17
C SER A 11 -6.92 14.11 -2.71
N ILE A 12 -7.10 15.39 -3.09
CA ILE A 12 -8.28 15.81 -3.83
C ILE A 12 -7.96 15.58 -5.29
N ALA A 13 -8.47 14.48 -5.85
CA ALA A 13 -8.43 14.27 -7.28
C ALA A 13 -9.41 15.23 -7.97
N LYS A 14 -9.11 15.64 -9.21
CA LYS A 14 -9.98 16.53 -10.00
C LYS A 14 -11.42 16.00 -10.01
N HIS A 15 -12.39 16.91 -9.91
CA HIS A 15 -13.85 16.66 -9.90
C HIS A 15 -14.48 16.20 -8.56
N GLY A 16 -13.93 16.63 -7.42
CA GLY A 16 -14.57 16.39 -6.12
C GLY A 16 -14.45 14.96 -5.61
N VAL A 17 -13.46 14.22 -6.13
CA VAL A 17 -13.09 12.89 -5.66
C VAL A 17 -12.09 13.05 -4.52
N LEU A 18 -12.42 12.45 -3.37
CA LEU A 18 -11.55 12.41 -2.19
C LEU A 18 -10.91 11.02 -2.12
N ASP A 19 -9.60 10.95 -2.34
CA ASP A 19 -8.84 9.72 -2.15
C ASP A 19 -8.19 9.72 -0.77
N ILE A 20 -8.45 8.67 0.00
CA ILE A 20 -7.98 8.50 1.37
C ILE A 20 -7.25 7.16 1.46
N HIS A 21 -5.93 7.21 1.53
CA HIS A 21 -5.11 6.03 1.77
C HIS A 21 -4.82 5.85 3.25
N CYS A 22 -5.22 4.73 3.86
CA CYS A 22 -4.95 4.47 5.27
C CYS A 22 -3.82 3.43 5.41
N ASP A 23 -2.69 3.81 5.98
CA ASP A 23 -1.64 2.84 6.32
C ASP A 23 -2.02 2.12 7.63
N VAL A 24 -2.62 0.94 7.48
CA VAL A 24 -3.08 0.14 8.60
C VAL A 24 -2.51 -1.27 8.47
N HIS A 25 -1.67 -1.68 9.43
CA HIS A 25 -1.04 -3.00 9.42
C HIS A 25 -1.94 -4.13 9.99
N THR A 26 -3.21 -3.84 10.27
CA THR A 26 -4.18 -4.79 10.83
C THR A 26 -5.31 -5.06 9.84
N GLY A 27 -5.83 -6.29 9.83
CA GLY A 27 -6.97 -6.66 8.99
C GLY A 27 -8.20 -5.79 9.27
N ILE A 28 -8.73 -5.15 8.22
CA ILE A 28 -9.91 -4.29 8.29
C ILE A 28 -11.16 -5.15 8.06
N LYS A 29 -12.11 -5.10 9.00
CA LYS A 29 -13.40 -5.81 8.89
C LYS A 29 -14.56 -4.90 8.49
N ALA A 30 -14.47 -3.63 8.86
CA ALA A 30 -15.51 -2.65 8.61
C ALA A 30 -14.87 -1.27 8.45
N ILE A 31 -15.48 -0.46 7.59
CA ILE A 31 -15.11 0.94 7.39
C ILE A 31 -16.31 1.78 7.81
N ILE A 32 -16.07 2.76 8.69
CA ILE A 32 -17.10 3.68 9.18
C ILE A 32 -16.82 5.06 8.59
N LEU A 33 -17.61 5.45 7.60
CA LEU A 33 -17.55 6.77 7.00
C LEU A 33 -18.49 7.71 7.76
N LYS A 34 -17.95 8.84 8.24
CA LYS A 34 -18.73 9.93 8.82
C LYS A 34 -18.66 11.12 7.88
N TRP A 35 -19.82 11.58 7.42
CA TRP A 35 -19.94 12.67 6.47
C TRP A 35 -20.82 13.78 7.04
N SER A 36 -20.31 15.00 7.07
CA SER A 36 -21.02 16.18 7.60
C SER A 36 -21.13 17.31 6.58
N SER A 37 -20.74 17.09 5.33
CA SER A 37 -20.88 18.11 4.27
C SER A 37 -22.31 18.18 3.76
N GLN A 38 -22.72 19.35 3.31
CA GLN A 38 -24.02 19.57 2.65
C GLN A 38 -24.08 18.96 1.25
N THR A 39 -22.93 18.64 0.65
CA THR A 39 -22.86 17.93 -0.62
C THR A 39 -23.13 16.43 -0.43
N PRO A 40 -24.02 15.82 -1.25
CA PRO A 40 -24.29 14.39 -1.16
C PRO A 40 -23.06 13.58 -1.60
N LEU A 41 -22.89 12.42 -0.97
CA LEU A 41 -21.90 11.43 -1.36
C LEU A 41 -22.46 10.61 -2.54
N CYS A 42 -21.87 10.75 -3.72
CA CYS A 42 -22.39 10.08 -4.92
C CYS A 42 -21.98 8.60 -5.02
N SER A 43 -20.75 8.27 -4.61
CA SER A 43 -20.22 6.90 -4.68
C SER A 43 -19.07 6.72 -3.69
N VAL A 44 -18.84 5.48 -3.27
CA VAL A 44 -17.70 5.08 -2.43
C VAL A 44 -17.01 3.90 -3.09
N TYR A 45 -15.72 4.04 -3.32
CA TYR A 45 -14.86 2.95 -3.79
C TYR A 45 -13.90 2.58 -2.67
N VAL A 46 -14.00 1.35 -2.20
CA VAL A 46 -13.08 0.80 -1.21
C VAL A 46 -12.17 -0.19 -1.92
N SER A 47 -10.91 0.21 -2.08
CA SER A 47 -9.84 -0.67 -2.49
C SER A 47 -9.02 -1.07 -1.26
N GLY A 48 -8.68 -2.34 -1.20
CA GLY A 48 -7.87 -2.90 -0.12
C GLY A 48 -7.31 -4.23 -0.56
N GLY A 49 -6.12 -4.53 -0.10
CA GLY A 49 -5.45 -5.78 -0.40
C GLY A 49 -4.22 -5.91 0.45
N ARG A 50 -4.06 -7.05 1.10
CA ARG A 50 -2.76 -7.42 1.66
C ARG A 50 -1.91 -7.89 0.49
N ASN A 51 -0.72 -7.31 0.32
CA ASN A 51 0.28 -7.94 -0.53
C ASN A 51 0.60 -9.31 0.08
N ILE A 52 -0.01 -10.38 -0.48
CA ILE A 52 0.16 -11.74 0.02
C ILE A 52 1.56 -12.28 -0.27
N ALA A 53 2.26 -11.70 -1.24
CA ALA A 53 3.65 -12.03 -1.55
C ALA A 53 4.63 -11.40 -0.55
N LEU A 54 4.26 -10.32 0.15
CA LEU A 54 5.14 -9.62 1.08
C LEU A 54 5.76 -10.58 2.11
N ARG A 55 7.09 -10.66 2.11
CA ARG A 55 7.93 -11.52 2.94
C ARG A 55 7.62 -13.02 2.83
N GLN A 56 7.00 -13.46 1.74
CA GLN A 56 6.87 -14.89 1.44
C GLN A 56 8.22 -15.47 1.05
N ARG A 57 8.29 -16.81 1.05
CA ARG A 57 9.42 -17.51 0.46
C ARG A 57 9.45 -17.27 -1.05
N THR A 58 10.64 -17.06 -1.56
CA THR A 58 10.90 -16.82 -2.97
C THR A 58 11.97 -17.78 -3.48
N GLU A 59 11.89 -18.10 -4.76
CA GLU A 59 12.89 -18.89 -5.46
C GLU A 59 13.18 -18.22 -6.80
N GLN A 60 14.43 -18.30 -7.25
CA GLN A 60 14.85 -17.81 -8.56
C GLN A 60 15.91 -18.73 -9.14
N THR A 61 16.01 -18.76 -10.47
CA THR A 61 16.95 -19.64 -11.18
C THR A 61 18.42 -19.25 -10.99
N GLY A 62 18.70 -18.01 -10.58
CA GLY A 62 20.06 -17.56 -10.29
C GLY A 62 20.08 -16.17 -9.66
N THR A 63 21.15 -15.87 -8.91
CA THR A 63 21.42 -14.54 -8.33
C THR A 63 22.46 -13.81 -9.18
N TYR A 64 22.22 -12.55 -9.51
CA TYR A 64 23.22 -11.68 -10.14
C TYR A 64 23.94 -10.84 -9.08
N PHE A 65 25.26 -10.65 -9.24
CA PHE A 65 26.07 -9.83 -8.36
C PHE A 65 26.47 -8.52 -9.05
N HIS A 66 26.06 -7.40 -8.48
CA HIS A 66 26.39 -6.06 -8.97
C HIS A 66 27.75 -5.62 -8.41
N LEU A 67 28.82 -5.75 -9.21
CA LEU A 67 30.19 -5.37 -8.82
C LEU A 67 30.33 -3.91 -8.34
N ASN A 68 29.55 -2.99 -8.92
CA ASN A 68 29.66 -1.55 -8.63
C ASN A 68 29.03 -1.14 -7.29
N THR A 69 28.00 -1.88 -6.83
CA THR A 69 27.31 -1.58 -5.58
C THR A 69 27.58 -2.63 -4.50
N SER A 70 28.25 -3.73 -4.86
CA SER A 70 28.45 -4.91 -4.01
C SER A 70 27.14 -5.56 -3.54
N ASP A 71 26.06 -5.39 -4.32
CA ASP A 71 24.74 -5.94 -4.01
C ASP A 71 24.45 -7.23 -4.79
N TYR A 72 23.54 -8.01 -4.26
CA TYR A 72 23.00 -9.20 -4.91
C TYR A 72 21.55 -8.98 -5.26
N SER A 73 21.18 -9.25 -6.52
CA SER A 73 19.78 -9.34 -6.93
C SER A 73 19.21 -10.65 -6.40
N ARG A 74 18.77 -10.64 -5.14
CA ARG A 74 18.20 -11.79 -4.47
C ARG A 74 16.69 -11.82 -4.63
N SER A 75 16.12 -13.02 -4.71
CA SER A 75 14.68 -13.19 -4.94
C SER A 75 13.82 -12.55 -3.84
N GLU A 76 14.32 -12.51 -2.60
CA GLU A 76 13.65 -11.93 -1.45
C GLU A 76 13.45 -10.42 -1.55
N ASN A 77 14.30 -9.71 -2.32
CA ASN A 77 14.18 -8.27 -2.56
C ASN A 77 12.88 -7.94 -3.33
N ALA A 78 12.34 -8.88 -4.11
CA ALA A 78 11.08 -8.66 -4.85
C ALA A 78 9.84 -8.63 -3.93
N VAL A 79 9.98 -9.07 -2.68
CA VAL A 79 8.86 -9.19 -1.72
C VAL A 79 9.16 -8.54 -0.37
N ASP A 80 10.21 -7.74 -0.25
CA ASP A 80 10.63 -7.14 1.01
C ASP A 80 9.80 -5.90 1.41
N GLY A 81 9.05 -5.34 0.46
CA GLY A 81 8.24 -4.13 0.63
C GLY A 81 8.98 -2.82 0.32
N ASN A 82 10.21 -2.91 -0.17
CA ASN A 82 11.01 -1.76 -0.60
C ASN A 82 10.71 -1.42 -2.07
N THR A 83 10.42 -0.15 -2.36
CA THR A 83 10.10 0.33 -3.72
C THR A 83 11.12 1.34 -4.24
N ASN A 84 12.31 1.40 -3.63
CA ASN A 84 13.34 2.39 -3.95
C ASN A 84 13.97 2.25 -5.36
N GLY A 85 13.62 1.19 -6.11
CA GLY A 85 14.12 0.96 -7.47
C GLY A 85 15.59 0.54 -7.55
N TYR A 86 16.22 0.26 -6.40
CA TYR A 86 17.56 -0.28 -6.28
C TYR A 86 17.42 -1.77 -5.94
N PHE A 87 17.81 -2.65 -6.88
CA PHE A 87 17.51 -4.08 -6.87
C PHE A 87 18.72 -4.95 -6.52
#